data_AF-A0A7J7UD89-F1
#
_entry.id   AF-A0A7J7UD89-F1
#
_cell.length_a   1.000
_cell.length_b   1.000
_cell.length_c   1.000
_cell.angle_alpha   90.00
_cell.angle_beta   90.00
_cell.angle_gamma   90.00
#
_symmetry.space_group_name_H-M   'P 1'
#
loop_
_entity.id
_entity.type
_entity.pdbx_description
1 polymer ?
#
loop_
_entity_poly.entity_id
_entity_poly.type
_entity_poly.pdbx_seq_one_letter_code
_entity_poly.pdbx_strand_id
1 'polypeptide(L)'
;MTAGKAGGWLRISSAYGVPFGAGFKHSRLFLLLSWDSCHQAVLSESGPARRDTSGLALMPQSCLSLQKGEADAMSLDGGFIYIAGKCGLVPVLAESQKSEESGNSDCVNRPVEGYRAVAVVKKSNAGFTWNSLKGKKSCHTAVGRTAGWNIPMGLLFNQTGSCKFDEFFSQSCAPGSDPNSNLCALCIGNEARQNKCAPNSNERYYGYTGAFRCLAENAGDVAFVKDATVLENTNGKGTEDWAKDLRLEDFELLCLNGTRKPVTEAKSCYLAKAPNHAVVSRKDKVEHLEQVLLDQQAKFGRNGRDCPGTFCLFQSETKNLLFNDNTECLANLQGKTTYEKYLGAEYVTAVGNLRQCSTSPLLEACAFLRR
;
A
#
# COMPACT_ATOMS: atom_id res chain seq x y z
N MET A 1 -5.79 45.82 -17.58
CA MET A 1 -5.35 44.44 -17.86
C MET A 1 -5.03 43.77 -16.54
N THR A 2 -6.01 43.10 -15.93
CA THR A 2 -5.84 42.30 -14.72
C THR A 2 -5.85 40.83 -15.13
N ALA A 3 -4.69 40.18 -15.07
CA ALA A 3 -4.55 38.75 -15.32
C ALA A 3 -5.09 37.97 -14.11
N GLY A 4 -6.25 37.33 -14.28
CA GLY A 4 -6.80 36.42 -13.28
C GLY A 4 -6.04 35.09 -13.27
N LYS A 5 -5.52 34.70 -12.10
CA LYS A 5 -4.96 33.36 -11.86
C LYS A 5 -6.10 32.33 -11.92
N ALA A 6 -6.05 31.42 -12.90
CA ALA A 6 -6.94 30.26 -12.95
C ALA A 6 -6.44 29.20 -11.95
N GLY A 7 -7.17 28.99 -10.85
CA GLY A 7 -6.92 27.90 -9.91
C GLY A 7 -7.50 26.59 -10.44
N GLY A 8 -6.66 25.57 -10.59
CA GLY A 8 -7.09 24.18 -10.82
C GLY A 8 -7.54 23.55 -9.51
N TRP A 9 -8.68 22.86 -9.50
CA TRP A 9 -9.21 22.18 -8.32
C TRP A 9 -9.02 20.66 -8.45
N LEU A 10 -8.65 20.03 -7.34
CA LEU A 10 -8.50 18.59 -7.23
C LEU A 10 -9.87 17.96 -6.89
N ARG A 11 -10.34 17.00 -7.70
CA ARG A 11 -11.51 16.18 -7.37
C ARG A 11 -11.02 14.86 -6.76
N ILE A 12 -11.20 14.73 -5.45
CA ILE A 12 -10.96 13.48 -4.73
C ILE A 12 -12.25 12.66 -4.80
N SER A 13 -12.20 11.47 -5.40
CA SER A 13 -13.33 10.53 -5.38
C SER A 13 -13.05 9.46 -4.33
N SER A 14 -14.01 9.23 -3.43
CA SER A 14 -14.00 8.14 -2.45
C SER A 14 -15.26 7.29 -2.62
N ALA A 15 -15.07 5.98 -2.53
CA ALA A 15 -16.03 4.89 -2.67
C ALA A 15 -17.30 4.96 -1.81
N TYR A 16 -17.36 5.83 -0.79
CA TYR A 16 -18.39 5.79 0.24
C TYR A 16 -19.65 6.64 -0.03
N GLY A 17 -19.82 7.19 -1.23
CA GLY A 17 -21.07 7.89 -1.58
C GLY A 17 -21.40 9.09 -0.69
N VAL A 18 -20.41 9.64 0.03
CA VAL A 18 -20.58 10.90 0.76
C VAL A 18 -20.49 12.02 -0.29
N PRO A 19 -21.56 12.81 -0.49
CA PRO A 19 -21.49 13.95 -1.39
C PRO A 19 -20.51 14.97 -0.77
N PHE A 20 -19.31 15.08 -1.33
CA PHE A 20 -18.47 16.25 -1.10
C PHE A 20 -19.22 17.46 -1.67
N GLY A 21 -19.56 18.40 -0.77
CA GLY A 21 -20.51 19.49 -0.98
C GLY A 21 -20.40 20.19 -2.34
N ALA A 22 -21.57 20.44 -2.93
CA ALA A 22 -21.75 21.09 -4.21
C ALA A 22 -21.16 22.52 -4.22
N GLY A 23 -20.35 22.82 -5.24
CA GLY A 23 -19.90 24.21 -5.46
C GLY A 23 -18.77 24.42 -6.46
N PHE A 24 -18.65 23.65 -7.56
CA PHE A 24 -17.52 23.83 -8.49
C PHE A 24 -17.91 23.57 -9.95
N LYS A 25 -18.09 24.63 -10.73
CA LYS A 25 -18.20 24.59 -12.21
C LYS A 25 -17.04 25.36 -12.84
N HIS A 26 -16.38 24.69 -13.79
CA HIS A 26 -15.43 25.17 -14.81
C HIS A 26 -13.96 25.34 -14.38
N SER A 27 -13.17 24.28 -14.56
CA SER A 27 -11.80 24.22 -15.15
C SER A 27 -11.26 22.78 -15.03
N ARG A 28 -10.23 22.40 -15.83
CA ARG A 28 -9.71 21.04 -16.00
C ARG A 28 -9.65 20.24 -14.68
N LEU A 29 -10.44 19.17 -14.62
CA LEU A 29 -10.65 18.31 -13.46
C LEU A 29 -9.43 17.41 -13.25
N PHE A 30 -8.80 17.45 -12.07
CA PHE A 30 -7.80 16.45 -11.67
C PHE A 30 -8.47 15.33 -10.89
N LEU A 31 -8.26 14.08 -11.30
CA LEU A 31 -8.63 12.89 -10.53
C LEU A 31 -7.39 12.31 -9.85
N LEU A 32 -7.30 12.52 -8.52
CA LEU A 32 -6.49 11.67 -7.65
C LEU A 32 -7.36 10.50 -7.21
N LEU A 33 -6.96 9.30 -7.61
CA LEU A 33 -7.61 8.07 -7.20
C LEU A 33 -6.81 7.43 -6.08
N SER A 34 -7.50 6.96 -5.02
CA SER A 34 -6.88 5.95 -4.16
C SER A 34 -6.83 4.64 -4.93
N TRP A 35 -5.87 3.78 -4.57
CA TRP A 35 -5.87 2.40 -5.04
C TRP A 35 -7.24 1.73 -4.85
N ASP A 36 -7.89 1.98 -3.70
CA ASP A 36 -9.23 1.45 -3.39
C ASP A 36 -10.35 2.08 -4.26
N SER A 37 -10.25 3.36 -4.63
CA SER A 37 -11.28 4.08 -5.43
C SER A 37 -11.19 3.74 -6.91
N CYS A 38 -9.98 3.47 -7.41
CA CYS A 38 -9.79 3.02 -8.80
C CYS A 38 -10.43 1.64 -9.05
N HIS A 39 -10.62 0.84 -7.99
CA HIS A 39 -11.27 -0.46 -8.05
C HIS A 39 -12.81 -0.39 -8.15
N GLN A 40 -13.44 0.70 -7.68
CA GLN A 40 -14.91 0.87 -7.74
C GLN A 40 -15.40 1.60 -9.00
N ALA A 41 -14.63 2.55 -9.54
CA ALA A 41 -15.04 3.30 -10.75
C ALA A 41 -15.29 2.40 -11.97
N VAL A 42 -14.63 1.24 -12.03
CA VAL A 42 -14.81 0.22 -13.09
C VAL A 42 -16.21 -0.40 -13.06
N LEU A 43 -16.83 -0.52 -11.88
CA LEU A 43 -18.14 -1.17 -11.74
C LEU A 43 -19.31 -0.25 -12.12
N SER A 44 -19.11 1.07 -12.20
CA SER A 44 -20.19 2.02 -12.55
C SER A 44 -20.29 2.33 -14.04
N GLU A 45 -19.27 2.01 -14.85
CA GLU A 45 -19.30 2.27 -16.31
C GLU A 45 -19.58 1.02 -17.17
N SER A 46 -19.55 -0.18 -16.59
CA SER A 46 -20.02 -1.38 -17.28
C SER A 46 -21.54 -1.54 -17.10
N GLY A 47 -22.31 -1.21 -18.14
CA GLY A 47 -23.69 -1.68 -18.30
C GLY A 47 -23.78 -3.23 -18.22
N PRO A 48 -24.99 -3.81 -18.20
CA PRO A 48 -25.20 -5.21 -17.83
C PRO A 48 -24.82 -6.16 -18.96
N ALA A 49 -23.52 -6.31 -19.25
CA ALA A 49 -23.01 -7.33 -20.16
C ALA A 49 -21.51 -7.57 -19.95
N ARG A 50 -21.20 -8.51 -19.03
CA ARG A 50 -20.07 -9.47 -19.00
C ARG A 50 -19.53 -9.59 -17.57
N ARG A 51 -19.98 -10.63 -16.88
CA ARG A 51 -19.23 -11.23 -15.77
C ARG A 51 -18.09 -12.02 -16.41
N ASP A 52 -16.90 -11.43 -16.49
CA ASP A 52 -15.69 -12.22 -16.72
C ASP A 52 -15.28 -12.88 -15.40
N THR A 53 -15.40 -14.20 -15.36
CA THR A 53 -15.15 -15.09 -14.21
C THR A 53 -13.67 -15.47 -14.06
N SER A 54 -12.73 -14.69 -14.60
CA SER A 54 -11.30 -14.90 -14.40
C SER A 54 -10.78 -13.99 -13.29
N GLY A 55 -10.63 -14.53 -12.08
CA GLY A 55 -10.12 -13.86 -10.87
C GLY A 55 -8.64 -13.49 -10.88
N LEU A 56 -8.08 -13.13 -12.04
CA LEU A 56 -6.71 -12.68 -12.19
C LEU A 56 -6.68 -11.24 -12.70
N ALA A 57 -6.06 -10.40 -11.87
CA ALA A 57 -5.55 -9.08 -12.19
C ALA A 57 -6.56 -7.92 -12.12
N LEU A 58 -6.60 -7.28 -10.94
CA LEU A 58 -7.31 -6.01 -10.67
C LEU A 58 -6.36 -4.79 -10.56
N MET A 59 -5.05 -5.00 -10.49
CA MET A 59 -4.03 -3.97 -10.78
C MET A 59 -3.96 -3.49 -12.25
N PRO A 60 -4.24 -4.32 -13.29
CA PRO A 60 -4.18 -3.89 -14.69
C PRO A 60 -5.01 -2.66 -14.97
N GLN A 61 -6.23 -2.56 -14.42
CA GLN A 61 -7.15 -1.52 -14.86
C GLN A 61 -6.77 -0.13 -14.33
N SER A 62 -6.33 -0.02 -13.07
CA SER A 62 -5.96 1.28 -12.48
C SER A 62 -4.74 1.94 -13.12
N CYS A 63 -3.68 1.15 -13.36
CA CYS A 63 -2.51 1.65 -14.09
C CYS A 63 -2.84 1.95 -15.56
N LEU A 64 -3.75 1.18 -16.17
CA LEU A 64 -4.19 1.41 -17.53
C LEU A 64 -5.00 2.72 -17.64
N SER A 65 -5.84 3.07 -16.67
CA SER A 65 -6.53 4.37 -16.63
C SER A 65 -5.57 5.55 -16.52
N LEU A 66 -4.46 5.41 -15.76
CA LEU A 66 -3.38 6.40 -15.80
C LEU A 66 -2.71 6.47 -17.17
N GLN A 67 -2.47 5.35 -17.85
CA GLN A 67 -1.86 5.38 -19.18
C GLN A 67 -2.81 5.98 -20.24
N LYS A 68 -4.10 5.70 -20.16
CA LYS A 68 -5.14 6.19 -21.07
C LYS A 68 -5.53 7.66 -20.85
N GLY A 69 -5.09 8.27 -19.74
CA GLY A 69 -5.44 9.65 -19.40
C GLY A 69 -6.81 9.81 -18.73
N GLU A 70 -7.41 8.71 -18.27
CA GLU A 70 -8.68 8.70 -17.52
C GLU A 70 -8.49 9.11 -16.05
N ALA A 71 -7.27 8.93 -15.54
CA ALA A 71 -6.83 9.41 -14.24
C ALA A 71 -5.45 10.07 -14.37
N ASP A 72 -5.06 10.92 -13.42
CA ASP A 72 -3.78 11.66 -13.51
C ASP A 72 -2.73 11.19 -12.51
N ALA A 73 -3.14 10.74 -11.31
CA ALA A 73 -2.20 10.34 -10.28
C ALA A 73 -2.79 9.38 -9.25
N MET A 74 -1.92 8.63 -8.60
CA MET A 74 -2.26 7.82 -7.44
C MET A 74 -1.03 7.58 -6.55
N SER A 75 -1.24 7.38 -5.25
CA SER A 75 -0.17 6.90 -4.36
C SER A 75 -0.05 5.39 -4.44
N LEU A 76 1.19 4.89 -4.55
CA LEU A 76 1.51 3.48 -4.73
C LEU A 76 2.54 2.98 -3.72
N ASP A 77 2.37 1.73 -3.32
CA ASP A 77 3.40 0.93 -2.66
C ASP A 77 4.59 0.66 -3.60
N GLY A 78 5.81 0.53 -3.06
CA GLY A 78 7.04 0.28 -3.83
C GLY A 78 6.95 -0.86 -4.85
N GLY A 79 6.20 -1.92 -4.54
CA GLY A 79 5.99 -3.04 -5.46
C GLY A 79 5.14 -2.68 -6.68
N PHE A 80 4.22 -1.73 -6.54
CA PHE A 80 3.39 -1.22 -7.62
C PHE A 80 4.07 -0.05 -8.35
N ILE A 81 4.93 0.73 -7.68
CA ILE A 81 5.82 1.69 -8.33
C ILE A 81 6.73 0.99 -9.35
N TYR A 82 7.23 -0.22 -9.05
CA TYR A 82 8.00 -1.02 -10.00
C TYR A 82 7.21 -1.27 -11.28
N ILE A 83 5.94 -1.69 -11.15
CA ILE A 83 5.07 -1.98 -12.30
C ILE A 83 4.74 -0.70 -13.06
N ALA A 84 4.34 0.36 -12.36
CA ALA A 84 4.08 1.67 -12.93
C ALA A 84 5.28 2.20 -13.73
N GLY A 85 6.50 2.03 -13.20
CA GLY A 85 7.75 2.40 -13.86
C GLY A 85 8.04 1.59 -15.12
N LYS A 86 7.81 0.27 -15.11
CA LYS A 86 7.86 -0.56 -16.32
C LYS A 86 6.84 -0.09 -17.36
N CYS A 87 5.68 0.38 -16.92
CA CYS A 87 4.62 0.99 -17.73
C CYS A 87 4.89 2.46 -18.13
N GLY A 88 6.05 3.04 -17.79
CA GLY A 88 6.46 4.38 -18.23
C GLY A 88 5.99 5.55 -17.35
N LEU A 89 5.30 5.27 -16.24
CA LEU A 89 4.97 6.26 -15.21
C LEU A 89 6.20 6.60 -14.36
N VAL A 90 6.17 7.76 -13.72
CA VAL A 90 7.29 8.27 -12.90
C VAL A 90 6.79 8.69 -11.52
N PRO A 91 7.60 8.52 -10.46
CA PRO A 91 7.29 9.08 -9.14
C PRO A 91 7.36 10.61 -9.18
N VAL A 92 6.50 11.27 -8.39
CA VAL A 92 6.39 12.74 -8.30
C VAL A 92 6.71 13.24 -6.89
N LEU A 93 6.03 12.72 -5.88
CA LEU A 93 6.28 13.02 -4.46
C LEU A 93 6.21 11.74 -3.64
N ALA A 94 6.93 11.67 -2.53
CA ALA A 94 6.95 10.52 -1.64
C ALA A 94 6.16 10.77 -0.35
N GLU A 95 5.46 9.76 0.15
CA GLU A 95 4.86 9.81 1.48
C GLU A 95 5.96 9.77 2.54
N SER A 96 6.26 10.91 3.16
CA SER A 96 7.24 11.02 4.24
C SER A 96 6.58 10.73 5.57
N GLN A 97 7.25 9.93 6.40
CA GLN A 97 6.83 9.63 7.76
C GLN A 97 7.66 10.44 8.75
N LYS A 98 7.15 10.59 9.98
CA LYS A 98 7.87 11.26 11.05
C LYS A 98 9.20 10.56 11.30
N SER A 99 10.30 11.27 11.09
CA SER A 99 11.64 10.78 11.37
C SER A 99 11.84 10.67 12.88
N GLU A 100 12.53 9.61 13.29
CA GLU A 100 12.95 9.42 14.69
C GLU A 100 14.24 10.17 15.00
N GLU A 101 15.01 10.56 13.99
CA GLU A 101 16.38 11.07 14.12
C GLU A 101 16.48 12.55 13.78
N SER A 102 15.66 13.05 12.86
CA SER A 102 15.55 14.49 12.59
C SER A 102 14.39 15.08 13.36
N GLY A 103 14.66 16.05 14.23
CA GLY A 103 13.65 16.94 14.80
C GLY A 103 12.88 17.71 13.72
N ASN A 104 11.93 18.55 14.16
CA ASN A 104 10.93 19.34 13.41
C ASN A 104 11.51 20.20 12.25
N SER A 105 12.08 19.52 11.27
CA SER A 105 12.75 20.01 10.08
C SER A 105 11.77 20.04 8.94
N ASP A 106 12.10 20.82 7.90
CA ASP A 106 11.35 20.93 6.66
C ASP A 106 11.01 19.54 6.07
N CYS A 107 9.79 19.05 6.39
CA CYS A 107 9.36 17.70 6.03
C CYS A 107 9.38 17.51 4.50
N VAL A 108 9.04 18.56 3.74
CA VAL A 108 8.93 18.50 2.28
C VAL A 108 10.31 18.26 1.65
N ASN A 109 11.36 18.87 2.19
CA ASN A 109 12.71 18.69 1.68
C ASN A 109 13.52 17.62 2.43
N ARG A 110 12.97 17.03 3.49
CA ARG A 110 13.63 15.93 4.20
C ARG A 110 13.72 14.68 3.30
N PRO A 111 14.92 14.10 3.13
CA PRO A 111 15.07 12.83 2.42
C PRO A 111 14.21 11.74 3.06
N VAL A 112 13.44 11.02 2.24
CA VAL A 112 12.64 9.91 2.75
C VAL A 112 13.53 8.76 3.22
N GLU A 113 13.23 8.28 4.42
CA GLU A 113 14.07 7.29 5.09
C GLU A 113 13.69 5.85 4.78
N GLY A 114 12.54 5.56 4.19
CA GLY A 114 12.00 4.19 4.11
C GLY A 114 11.20 3.80 5.35
N TYR A 115 10.61 2.61 5.32
CA TYR A 115 9.95 1.97 6.47
C TYR A 115 10.45 0.55 6.66
N ARG A 116 10.19 -0.05 7.82
CA ARG A 116 10.69 -1.39 8.17
C ARG A 116 9.62 -2.42 7.89
N ALA A 117 9.89 -3.35 6.97
CA ALA A 117 9.04 -4.52 6.78
C ALA A 117 9.36 -5.55 7.86
N VAL A 118 8.35 -6.02 8.58
CA VAL A 118 8.49 -6.94 9.72
C VAL A 118 7.55 -8.13 9.59
N ALA A 119 7.94 -9.24 10.24
CA ALA A 119 7.08 -10.40 10.46
C ALA A 119 6.60 -10.38 11.91
N VAL A 120 5.32 -10.13 12.13
CA VAL A 120 4.70 -10.01 13.46
C VAL A 120 4.05 -11.34 13.84
N VAL A 121 4.21 -11.74 15.08
CA VAL A 121 3.63 -12.96 15.65
C VAL A 121 3.07 -12.69 17.03
N LYS A 122 2.18 -13.56 17.51
CA LYS A 122 1.73 -13.50 18.91
C LYS A 122 2.84 -13.96 19.85
N LYS A 123 3.00 -13.26 20.97
CA LYS A 123 3.97 -13.59 22.02
C LYS A 123 3.71 -14.94 22.67
N SER A 124 2.44 -15.35 22.76
CA SER A 124 2.03 -16.63 23.33
C SER A 124 2.61 -17.85 22.61
N ASN A 125 2.97 -17.73 21.34
CA ASN A 125 3.56 -18.82 20.55
C ASN A 125 5.10 -18.80 20.64
N ALA A 126 5.67 -18.98 21.83
CA ALA A 126 7.09 -18.73 22.11
C ALA A 126 8.10 -19.50 21.23
N GLY A 127 7.75 -20.71 20.76
CA GLY A 127 8.63 -21.54 19.93
C GLY A 127 8.66 -21.16 18.44
N PHE A 128 7.82 -20.21 18.03
CA PHE A 128 7.71 -19.81 16.63
C PHE A 128 8.80 -18.83 16.22
N THR A 129 9.53 -19.14 15.16
CA THR A 129 10.69 -18.37 14.67
C THR A 129 10.65 -18.26 13.15
N TRP A 130 11.52 -17.42 12.56
CA TRP A 130 11.64 -17.31 11.11
C TRP A 130 11.91 -18.68 10.43
N ASN A 131 12.67 -19.55 11.10
CA ASN A 131 13.06 -20.85 10.57
C ASN A 131 11.93 -21.89 10.62
N SER A 132 10.85 -21.63 11.36
CA SER A 132 9.69 -22.53 11.50
C SER A 132 8.43 -22.03 10.80
N LEU A 133 8.57 -21.08 9.85
CA LEU A 133 7.47 -20.53 9.04
C LEU A 133 6.77 -21.55 8.15
N LYS A 134 7.50 -22.55 7.65
CA LYS A 134 6.96 -23.54 6.71
C LYS A 134 5.78 -24.30 7.33
N GLY A 135 4.67 -24.40 6.58
CA GLY A 135 3.45 -25.07 7.00
C GLY A 135 2.59 -24.29 8.00
N LYS A 136 3.00 -23.09 8.42
CA LYS A 136 2.19 -22.21 9.27
C LYS A 136 1.18 -21.42 8.47
N LYS A 137 0.29 -20.73 9.17
CA LYS A 137 -0.71 -19.84 8.58
C LYS A 137 -0.20 -18.42 8.47
N SER A 138 -0.43 -17.73 7.37
CA SER A 138 0.13 -16.38 7.15
C SER A 138 -0.88 -15.33 6.70
N CYS A 139 -0.63 -14.09 7.09
CA CYS A 139 -1.44 -12.92 6.75
C CYS A 139 -0.57 -11.92 5.96
N HIS A 140 -1.05 -11.49 4.80
CA HIS A 140 -0.32 -10.63 3.88
C HIS A 140 -1.17 -9.42 3.50
N THR A 141 -0.52 -8.26 3.30
CA THR A 141 -1.26 -7.04 2.94
C THR A 141 -1.96 -7.14 1.59
N ALA A 142 -1.25 -7.61 0.56
CA ALA A 142 -1.77 -8.04 -0.75
C ALA A 142 -0.61 -8.62 -1.57
N VAL A 143 -0.94 -9.42 -2.59
CA VAL A 143 0.05 -9.89 -3.57
C VAL A 143 0.73 -8.71 -4.26
N GLY A 144 2.06 -8.76 -4.36
CA GLY A 144 2.86 -7.75 -5.06
C GLY A 144 3.21 -6.49 -4.27
N ARG A 145 2.67 -6.33 -3.04
CA ARG A 145 3.06 -5.24 -2.14
C ARG A 145 4.40 -5.53 -1.46
N THR A 146 5.10 -4.48 -1.05
CA THR A 146 6.47 -4.55 -0.55
C THR A 146 6.61 -5.39 0.71
N ALA A 147 6.04 -4.94 1.83
CA ALA A 147 6.22 -5.61 3.12
C ALA A 147 5.41 -6.90 3.23
N GLY A 148 4.20 -6.93 2.64
CA GLY A 148 3.31 -8.07 2.73
C GLY A 148 3.62 -9.21 1.77
N TRP A 149 4.38 -8.97 0.69
CA TRP A 149 4.63 -9.98 -0.33
C TRP A 149 6.07 -10.00 -0.84
N ASN A 150 6.54 -8.92 -1.47
CA ASN A 150 7.80 -8.94 -2.20
C ASN A 150 9.01 -9.27 -1.30
N ILE A 151 9.08 -8.65 -0.11
CA ILE A 151 10.15 -8.90 0.86
C ILE A 151 10.04 -10.33 1.43
N PRO A 152 8.93 -10.75 2.07
CA PRO A 152 8.87 -12.08 2.66
C PRO A 152 8.97 -13.20 1.62
N MET A 153 8.25 -13.12 0.51
CA MET A 153 8.33 -14.13 -0.55
C MET A 153 9.68 -14.13 -1.24
N GLY A 154 10.33 -12.97 -1.41
CA GLY A 154 11.68 -12.88 -1.97
C GLY A 154 12.72 -13.57 -1.08
N LEU A 155 12.63 -13.39 0.25
CA LEU A 155 13.49 -14.08 1.21
C LEU A 155 13.25 -15.60 1.19
N LEU A 156 12.00 -16.04 1.14
CA LEU A 156 11.66 -17.46 1.06
C LEU A 156 12.07 -18.09 -0.27
N PHE A 157 11.90 -17.37 -1.38
CA PHE A 157 12.35 -17.78 -2.70
C PHE A 157 13.88 -17.95 -2.72
N ASN A 158 14.63 -17.02 -2.13
CA ASN A 158 16.09 -17.13 -2.05
C ASN A 158 16.56 -18.35 -1.23
N GLN A 159 15.76 -18.81 -0.27
CA GLN A 159 16.06 -20.00 0.53
C GLN A 159 15.65 -21.31 -0.17
N THR A 160 14.53 -21.31 -0.89
CA THR A 160 13.90 -22.53 -1.39
C THR A 160 14.08 -22.75 -2.90
N GLY A 161 14.33 -21.69 -3.66
CA GLY A 161 14.32 -21.68 -5.12
C GLY A 161 12.93 -21.96 -5.73
N SER A 162 11.86 -22.04 -4.94
CA SER A 162 10.54 -22.46 -5.39
C SER A 162 9.59 -21.29 -5.58
N CYS A 163 8.93 -21.26 -6.73
CA CYS A 163 7.84 -20.32 -7.03
C CYS A 163 6.49 -20.75 -6.44
N LYS A 164 6.42 -21.91 -5.79
CA LYS A 164 5.19 -22.47 -5.21
C LYS A 164 4.91 -21.91 -3.81
N PHE A 165 4.62 -20.62 -3.75
CA PHE A 165 4.38 -19.91 -2.48
C PHE A 165 3.12 -20.44 -1.74
N ASP A 166 2.17 -21.00 -2.48
CA ASP A 166 0.95 -21.64 -2.02
C ASP A 166 1.17 -23.02 -1.36
N GLU A 167 2.37 -23.61 -1.51
CA GLU A 167 2.80 -24.83 -0.82
C GLU A 167 3.69 -24.54 0.40
N PHE A 168 4.20 -23.31 0.54
CA PHE A 168 5.08 -22.96 1.66
C PHE A 168 4.31 -22.76 2.96
N PHE A 169 3.22 -22.00 2.92
CA PHE A 169 2.27 -21.82 4.03
C PHE A 169 1.10 -22.79 3.86
N SER A 170 0.56 -23.32 4.95
CA SER A 170 -0.57 -24.27 4.86
C SER A 170 -1.86 -23.56 4.42
N GLN A 171 -2.08 -22.35 4.92
CA GLN A 171 -3.20 -21.49 4.56
C GLN A 171 -2.75 -20.04 4.71
N SER A 172 -3.24 -19.14 3.87
CA SER A 172 -2.96 -17.71 4.01
C SER A 172 -4.20 -16.86 3.75
N CYS A 173 -4.11 -15.59 4.13
CA CYS A 173 -4.83 -14.54 3.43
C CYS A 173 -3.83 -13.62 2.72
N ALA A 174 -3.79 -13.73 1.39
CA ALA A 174 -3.00 -12.91 0.49
C ALA A 174 -3.92 -12.34 -0.61
N PRO A 175 -4.61 -11.22 -0.34
CA PRO A 175 -5.55 -10.62 -1.28
C PRO A 175 -4.93 -10.38 -2.67
N GLY A 176 -5.71 -10.69 -3.71
CA GLY A 176 -5.26 -10.67 -5.11
C GLY A 176 -4.68 -11.99 -5.63
N SER A 177 -4.65 -13.05 -4.80
CA SER A 177 -4.35 -14.42 -5.23
C SER A 177 -5.57 -15.09 -5.87
N ASP A 178 -5.39 -16.29 -6.45
CA ASP A 178 -6.50 -17.12 -6.91
C ASP A 178 -7.45 -17.44 -5.72
N PRO A 179 -8.74 -17.07 -5.80
CA PRO A 179 -9.72 -17.34 -4.74
C PRO A 179 -9.83 -18.81 -4.31
N ASN A 180 -9.47 -19.76 -5.17
CA ASN A 180 -9.51 -21.20 -4.89
C ASN A 180 -8.19 -21.75 -4.30
N SER A 181 -7.14 -20.94 -4.23
CA SER A 181 -5.83 -21.35 -3.70
C SER A 181 -5.77 -21.27 -2.17
N ASN A 182 -4.79 -21.99 -1.58
CA ASN A 182 -4.50 -21.90 -0.15
C ASN A 182 -4.15 -20.47 0.30
N LEU A 183 -3.70 -19.62 -0.63
CA LEU A 183 -3.36 -18.23 -0.36
C LEU A 183 -4.58 -17.36 -0.03
N CYS A 184 -5.79 -17.78 -0.39
CA CYS A 184 -7.04 -17.08 -0.06
C CYS A 184 -7.87 -17.78 1.03
N ALA A 185 -7.38 -18.89 1.59
CA ALA A 185 -8.14 -19.72 2.51
C ALA A 185 -8.64 -18.95 3.75
N LEU A 186 -7.79 -18.09 4.32
CA LEU A 186 -8.05 -17.35 5.55
C LEU A 186 -8.76 -16.01 5.33
N CYS A 187 -8.87 -15.53 4.09
CA CYS A 187 -9.55 -14.27 3.81
C CYS A 187 -11.06 -14.36 4.11
N ILE A 188 -11.67 -13.24 4.52
CA ILE A 188 -13.02 -13.24 5.11
C ILE A 188 -14.04 -12.37 4.36
N GLY A 189 -13.61 -11.64 3.33
CA GLY A 189 -14.43 -10.71 2.57
C GLY A 189 -14.95 -9.55 3.43
N ASN A 190 -15.99 -8.89 2.93
CA ASN A 190 -16.72 -7.86 3.65
C ASN A 190 -17.66 -8.47 4.71
N GLU A 191 -18.45 -7.63 5.38
CA GLU A 191 -19.44 -8.09 6.38
C GLU A 191 -20.46 -9.09 5.81
N ALA A 192 -20.82 -8.96 4.53
CA ALA A 192 -21.69 -9.90 3.81
C ALA A 192 -20.95 -11.15 3.28
N ARG A 193 -19.67 -11.33 3.65
CA ARG A 193 -18.76 -12.40 3.15
C ARG A 193 -18.59 -12.42 1.63
N GLN A 194 -18.83 -11.28 0.98
CA GLN A 194 -18.56 -11.07 -0.44
C GLN A 194 -17.15 -10.50 -0.62
N ASN A 195 -16.63 -10.50 -1.85
CA ASN A 195 -15.30 -9.97 -2.16
C ASN A 195 -14.16 -10.65 -1.38
N LYS A 196 -14.33 -11.94 -1.04
CA LYS A 196 -13.28 -12.72 -0.39
C LYS A 196 -12.01 -12.69 -1.23
N CYS A 197 -10.89 -12.34 -0.60
CA CYS A 197 -9.57 -12.22 -1.20
C CYS A 197 -9.44 -11.11 -2.27
N ALA A 198 -10.41 -10.19 -2.36
CA ALA A 198 -10.30 -9.05 -3.26
C ALA A 198 -9.17 -8.11 -2.81
N PRO A 199 -8.31 -7.61 -3.73
CA PRO A 199 -7.17 -6.75 -3.39
C PRO A 199 -7.57 -5.28 -3.16
N ASN A 200 -8.57 -5.06 -2.31
CA ASN A 200 -9.09 -3.74 -1.94
C ASN A 200 -9.73 -3.78 -0.54
N SER A 201 -10.08 -2.61 -0.02
CA SER A 201 -10.65 -2.45 1.32
C SER A 201 -12.01 -3.12 1.59
N ASN A 202 -12.68 -3.73 0.59
CA ASN A 202 -13.84 -4.57 0.86
C ASN A 202 -13.46 -5.89 1.54
N GLU A 203 -12.25 -6.41 1.32
CA GLU A 203 -11.71 -7.54 2.08
C GLU A 203 -11.20 -7.02 3.43
N ARG A 204 -11.78 -7.49 4.53
CA ARG A 204 -11.41 -6.99 5.87
C ARG A 204 -9.99 -7.37 6.29
N TYR A 205 -9.38 -8.38 5.68
CA TYR A 205 -7.97 -8.73 5.88
C TYR A 205 -7.01 -8.09 4.87
N TYR A 206 -7.48 -7.13 4.07
CA TYR A 206 -6.65 -6.40 3.12
C TYR A 206 -5.81 -5.28 3.77
N GLY A 207 -4.63 -5.04 3.19
CA GLY A 207 -3.76 -3.94 3.56
C GLY A 207 -3.02 -4.17 4.87
N TYR A 208 -2.38 -3.10 5.38
CA TYR A 208 -1.60 -3.17 6.60
C TYR A 208 -2.47 -3.53 7.81
N THR A 209 -3.55 -2.78 8.01
CA THR A 209 -4.51 -2.97 9.11
C THR A 209 -5.17 -4.34 9.04
N GLY A 210 -5.65 -4.77 7.86
CA GLY A 210 -6.30 -6.07 7.69
C GLY A 210 -5.37 -7.26 7.89
N ALA A 211 -4.11 -7.19 7.42
CA ALA A 211 -3.15 -8.27 7.65
C ALA A 211 -2.80 -8.42 9.14
N PHE A 212 -2.71 -7.31 9.88
CA PHE A 212 -2.53 -7.36 11.34
C PHE A 212 -3.79 -7.87 12.06
N ARG A 213 -4.98 -7.46 11.62
CA ARG A 213 -6.26 -7.99 12.10
C ARG A 213 -6.37 -9.51 11.94
N CYS A 214 -5.96 -10.04 10.78
CA CYS A 214 -5.89 -11.48 10.50
C CYS A 214 -5.06 -12.25 11.54
N LEU A 215 -3.94 -11.68 11.99
CA LEU A 215 -3.16 -12.24 13.10
C LEU A 215 -3.87 -12.06 14.45
N ALA A 216 -4.37 -10.86 14.74
CA ALA A 216 -5.03 -10.54 16.01
C ALA A 216 -6.24 -11.44 16.29
N GLU A 217 -7.05 -11.74 15.27
CA GLU A 217 -8.22 -12.62 15.33
C GLU A 217 -7.87 -14.12 15.30
N ASN A 218 -6.58 -14.50 15.34
CA ASN A 218 -6.08 -15.88 15.28
C ASN A 218 -6.36 -16.61 13.96
N ALA A 219 -6.61 -15.90 12.86
CA ALA A 219 -6.75 -16.55 11.56
C ALA A 219 -5.40 -17.08 11.05
N GLY A 220 -4.34 -16.26 11.18
CA GLY A 220 -2.96 -16.63 10.85
C GLY A 220 -2.02 -16.66 12.06
N ASP A 221 -0.86 -17.29 11.88
CA ASP A 221 0.21 -17.38 12.89
C ASP A 221 1.22 -16.23 12.77
N VAL A 222 1.40 -15.69 11.56
CA VAL A 222 2.31 -14.59 11.23
C VAL A 222 1.64 -13.55 10.34
N ALA A 223 1.88 -12.27 10.59
CA ALA A 223 1.49 -11.17 9.70
C ALA A 223 2.71 -10.43 9.16
N PHE A 224 2.74 -10.20 7.84
CA PHE A 224 3.80 -9.44 7.17
C PHE A 224 3.33 -8.01 6.92
N VAL A 225 3.82 -7.06 7.71
CA VAL A 225 3.37 -5.65 7.74
C VAL A 225 4.55 -4.70 7.97
N LYS A 226 4.28 -3.40 8.19
CA LYS A 226 5.26 -2.45 8.73
C LYS A 226 5.19 -2.44 10.26
N ASP A 227 6.29 -2.14 10.93
CA ASP A 227 6.38 -2.02 12.39
C ASP A 227 5.34 -1.03 12.96
N ALA A 228 5.21 0.14 12.32
CA ALA A 228 4.24 1.17 12.70
C ALA A 228 2.78 0.66 12.76
N THR A 229 2.40 -0.35 11.96
CA THR A 229 1.03 -0.88 11.93
C THR A 229 0.62 -1.47 13.26
N VAL A 230 1.54 -2.16 13.96
CA VAL A 230 1.23 -2.72 15.28
C VAL A 230 1.06 -1.58 16.29
N LEU A 231 1.92 -0.56 16.22
CA LEU A 231 1.83 0.63 17.08
C LEU A 231 0.57 1.46 16.83
N GLU A 232 0.01 1.43 15.62
CA GLU A 232 -1.21 2.14 15.22
C GLU A 232 -2.50 1.41 15.64
N ASN A 233 -2.44 0.10 15.91
CA ASN A 233 -3.61 -0.75 16.18
C ASN A 233 -3.58 -1.43 17.56
N THR A 234 -2.74 -0.96 18.48
CA THR A 234 -2.65 -1.48 19.85
C THR A 234 -2.68 -0.34 20.86
N ASN A 235 -2.85 -0.67 22.14
CA ASN A 235 -2.85 0.27 23.27
C ASN A 235 -3.87 1.41 23.08
N GLY A 236 -5.09 1.07 22.64
CA GLY A 236 -6.19 2.01 22.49
C GLY A 236 -6.11 2.94 21.27
N LYS A 237 -5.16 2.72 20.35
CA LYS A 237 -5.05 3.51 19.11
C LYS A 237 -5.91 2.98 17.95
N GLY A 238 -6.25 1.69 17.98
CA GLY A 238 -7.22 1.11 17.04
C GLY A 238 -8.64 1.53 17.43
N THR A 239 -9.37 2.10 16.47
CA THR A 239 -10.74 2.61 16.68
C THR A 239 -11.83 1.53 16.53
N GLU A 240 -11.51 0.44 15.83
CA GLU A 240 -12.44 -0.65 15.54
C GLU A 240 -12.49 -1.69 16.67
N ASP A 241 -13.64 -2.37 16.80
CA ASP A 241 -13.91 -3.33 17.89
C ASP A 241 -12.85 -4.44 18.04
N TRP A 242 -12.30 -4.93 16.92
CA TRP A 242 -11.29 -6.00 16.94
C TRP A 242 -9.94 -5.55 17.54
N ALA A 243 -9.68 -4.24 17.60
CA ALA A 243 -8.40 -3.66 18.01
C ALA A 243 -8.42 -3.01 19.40
N LYS A 244 -9.61 -2.78 19.99
CA LYS A 244 -9.79 -1.98 21.22
C LYS A 244 -8.95 -2.46 22.40
N ASP A 245 -8.91 -3.77 22.61
CA ASP A 245 -8.26 -4.38 23.76
C ASP A 245 -6.87 -4.98 23.45
N LEU A 246 -6.36 -4.75 22.23
CA LEU A 246 -5.05 -5.27 21.84
C LEU A 246 -3.94 -4.51 22.55
N ARG A 247 -3.04 -5.25 23.19
CA ARG A 247 -1.86 -4.68 23.83
C ARG A 247 -0.61 -4.93 23.00
N LEU A 248 0.27 -3.94 22.95
CA LEU A 248 1.50 -4.03 22.16
C LEU A 248 2.38 -5.21 22.60
N GLU A 249 2.43 -5.48 23.89
CA GLU A 249 3.21 -6.55 24.52
C GLU A 249 2.73 -7.97 24.18
N ASP A 250 1.54 -8.12 23.58
CA ASP A 250 1.02 -9.42 23.14
C ASP A 250 1.61 -9.85 21.79
N PHE A 251 2.42 -9.00 21.16
CA PHE A 251 3.04 -9.21 19.86
C PHE A 251 4.57 -9.08 19.90
N GLU A 252 5.23 -9.86 19.05
CA GLU A 252 6.68 -9.84 18.85
C GLU A 252 7.03 -9.91 17.37
N LEU A 253 8.27 -9.55 17.05
CA LEU A 253 8.83 -9.60 15.70
C LEU A 253 9.70 -10.85 15.56
N LEU A 254 9.61 -11.51 14.41
CA LEU A 254 10.56 -12.54 14.00
C LEU A 254 11.76 -11.89 13.30
N CYS A 255 12.95 -12.20 13.78
CA CYS A 255 14.19 -11.73 13.20
C CYS A 255 14.79 -12.81 12.28
N LEU A 256 15.51 -12.40 11.23
CA LEU A 256 16.10 -13.33 10.26
C LEU A 256 17.15 -14.28 10.85
N ASN A 257 17.77 -13.90 11.97
CA ASN A 257 18.71 -14.74 12.72
C ASN A 257 18.02 -15.83 13.58
N GLY A 258 16.69 -15.95 13.49
CA GLY A 258 15.89 -16.91 14.25
C GLY A 258 15.49 -16.46 15.66
N THR A 259 15.94 -15.28 16.11
CA THR A 259 15.50 -14.72 17.40
C THR A 259 14.16 -14.00 17.26
N ARG A 260 13.62 -13.58 18.40
CA ARG A 260 12.42 -12.76 18.50
C ARG A 260 12.74 -11.49 19.26
N LYS A 261 12.04 -10.40 18.96
CA LYS A 261 12.19 -9.14 19.68
C LYS A 261 10.86 -8.44 19.90
N PRO A 262 10.73 -7.59 20.93
CA PRO A 262 9.59 -6.69 21.07
C PRO A 262 9.43 -5.81 19.83
N VAL A 263 8.19 -5.41 19.55
CA VAL A 263 7.85 -4.54 18.40
C VAL A 263 8.60 -3.19 18.45
N THR A 264 8.87 -2.67 19.65
CA THR A 264 9.63 -1.44 19.86
C THR A 264 11.09 -1.53 19.41
N GLU A 265 11.63 -2.73 19.23
CA GLU A 265 13.01 -2.96 18.78
C GLU A 265 13.12 -3.22 17.27
N ALA A 266 12.10 -2.84 16.49
CA ALA A 266 12.05 -3.01 15.03
C ALA A 266 13.30 -2.48 14.30
N LYS A 267 14.00 -1.46 14.83
CA LYS A 267 15.29 -0.98 14.30
C LYS A 267 16.37 -2.05 14.21
N SER A 268 16.31 -3.06 15.08
CA SER A 268 17.29 -4.16 15.15
C SER A 268 16.71 -5.50 14.73
N CYS A 269 15.41 -5.57 14.42
CA CYS A 269 14.71 -6.79 14.02
C CYS A 269 13.64 -6.47 12.98
N TYR A 270 14.03 -6.58 11.71
CA TYR A 270 13.18 -6.38 10.56
C TYR A 270 13.68 -7.25 9.41
N LEU A 271 12.83 -7.50 8.42
CA LEU A 271 13.15 -8.35 7.27
C LEU A 271 13.99 -7.58 6.24
N ALA A 272 13.54 -6.37 5.91
CA ALA A 272 14.25 -5.43 5.05
C ALA A 272 13.69 -4.02 5.22
N LYS A 273 14.48 -3.04 4.79
CA LYS A 273 14.08 -1.65 4.70
C LYS A 273 13.40 -1.42 3.35
N ALA A 274 12.15 -0.96 3.39
CA ALA A 274 11.31 -0.74 2.23
C ALA A 274 11.32 0.73 1.80
N PRO A 275 11.30 1.05 0.49
CA PRO A 275 11.11 2.42 0.02
C PRO A 275 9.71 2.92 0.39
N ASN A 276 9.57 4.21 0.71
CA ASN A 276 8.28 4.83 1.00
C ASN A 276 7.29 4.65 -0.17
N HIS A 277 6.01 4.81 0.16
CA HIS A 277 4.98 4.95 -0.86
C HIS A 277 5.20 6.27 -1.60
N ALA A 278 4.81 6.33 -2.87
CA ALA A 278 4.98 7.53 -3.68
C ALA A 278 3.79 7.75 -4.61
N VAL A 279 3.49 9.02 -4.84
CA VAL A 279 2.58 9.43 -5.90
C VAL A 279 3.27 9.23 -7.24
N VAL A 280 2.63 8.50 -8.14
CA VAL A 280 3.10 8.32 -9.52
C VAL A 280 2.17 9.03 -10.50
N SER A 281 2.73 9.44 -11.63
CA SER A 281 1.98 10.07 -12.71
C SER A 281 2.65 9.88 -14.07
N ARG A 282 2.01 10.35 -15.13
CA ARG A 282 2.61 10.48 -16.45
C ARG A 282 3.58 11.68 -16.47
N LYS A 283 4.60 11.60 -17.33
CA LYS A 283 5.65 12.63 -17.43
C LYS A 283 5.12 14.03 -17.76
N ASP A 284 4.04 14.13 -18.55
CA ASP A 284 3.41 15.39 -18.95
C ASP A 284 2.65 16.10 -17.81
N LYS A 285 2.45 15.44 -16.67
CA LYS A 285 1.67 15.95 -15.53
C LYS A 285 2.52 16.30 -14.31
N VAL A 286 3.81 15.96 -14.30
CA VAL A 286 4.68 16.00 -13.10
C VAL A 286 4.70 17.39 -12.46
N GLU A 287 5.09 18.44 -13.20
CA GLU A 287 5.26 19.79 -12.64
C GLU A 287 3.95 20.34 -12.06
N HIS A 288 2.84 20.14 -12.78
CA HIS A 288 1.54 20.63 -12.32
C HIS A 288 1.02 19.83 -11.11
N LEU A 289 1.21 18.50 -11.11
CA LEU A 289 0.79 17.65 -10.01
C LEU A 289 1.56 17.96 -8.73
N GLU A 290 2.87 18.19 -8.84
CA GLU A 290 3.72 18.60 -7.73
C GLU A 290 3.18 19.89 -7.09
N GLN A 291 2.96 20.94 -7.90
CA GLN A 291 2.39 22.20 -7.42
C GLN A 291 1.05 22.00 -6.70
N VAL A 292 0.13 21.27 -7.33
CA VAL A 292 -1.19 21.01 -6.75
C VAL A 292 -1.07 20.27 -5.42
N LEU A 293 -0.29 19.20 -5.35
CA LEU A 293 -0.14 18.41 -4.12
C LEU A 293 0.50 19.18 -2.98
N LEU A 294 1.54 19.99 -3.27
CA LEU A 294 2.16 20.88 -2.29
C LEU A 294 1.16 21.91 -1.74
N ASP A 295 0.37 22.53 -2.62
CA ASP A 295 -0.67 23.48 -2.22
C ASP A 295 -1.79 22.82 -1.40
N GLN A 296 -2.22 21.61 -1.79
CA GLN A 296 -3.26 20.87 -1.08
C GLN A 296 -2.79 20.43 0.31
N GLN A 297 -1.56 19.93 0.46
CA GLN A 297 -1.07 19.53 1.78
C GLN A 297 -0.79 20.73 2.71
N ALA A 298 -0.51 21.93 2.18
CA ALA A 298 -0.42 23.14 2.98
C ALA A 298 -1.78 23.55 3.60
N LYS A 299 -2.90 23.12 3.01
CA LYS A 299 -4.26 23.32 3.53
C LYS A 299 -4.75 22.15 4.38
N PHE A 300 -4.61 20.93 3.85
CA PHE A 300 -5.25 19.73 4.41
C PHE A 300 -4.25 18.69 4.93
N GLY A 301 -2.94 18.95 4.87
CA GLY A 301 -1.93 18.06 5.45
C GLY A 301 -1.97 18.06 6.98
N ARG A 302 -1.03 17.35 7.60
CA ARG A 302 -1.03 17.10 9.05
C ARG A 302 -0.97 18.37 9.92
N ASN A 303 -0.27 19.39 9.44
CA ASN A 303 -0.20 20.74 10.04
C ASN A 303 -0.89 21.79 9.14
N GLY A 304 -1.81 21.35 8.28
CA GLY A 304 -2.52 22.20 7.34
C GLY A 304 -3.50 23.13 8.05
N ARG A 305 -3.74 24.30 7.46
CA ARG A 305 -4.62 25.35 8.03
C ARG A 305 -6.07 24.89 8.26
N ASP A 306 -6.53 23.91 7.49
CA ASP A 306 -7.91 23.44 7.47
C ASP A 306 -8.07 22.01 8.05
N CYS A 307 -7.02 21.45 8.65
CA CYS A 307 -7.05 20.16 9.37
C CYS A 307 -6.83 20.42 10.88
N PRO A 308 -7.68 19.91 11.80
CA PRO A 308 -8.77 18.95 11.59
C PRO A 308 -10.14 19.57 11.25
N GLY A 309 -10.24 20.89 11.10
CA GLY A 309 -11.53 21.59 11.05
C GLY A 309 -12.43 21.24 9.85
N THR A 310 -11.87 21.05 8.66
CA THR A 310 -12.63 20.77 7.43
C THR A 310 -12.29 19.41 6.85
N PHE A 311 -10.99 19.16 6.59
CA PHE A 311 -10.54 17.93 5.95
C PHE A 311 -9.06 17.68 6.22
N CYS A 312 -8.70 16.42 6.46
CA CYS A 312 -7.33 15.96 6.64
C CYS A 312 -6.98 14.94 5.55
N LEU A 313 -6.00 15.26 4.72
CA LEU A 313 -5.57 14.46 3.57
C LEU A 313 -4.91 13.14 3.97
N PHE A 314 -4.25 13.12 5.13
CA PHE A 314 -3.47 11.97 5.64
C PHE A 314 -4.15 11.30 6.85
N GLN A 315 -5.49 11.33 6.93
CA GLN A 315 -6.22 10.71 8.03
C GLN A 315 -7.47 10.00 7.51
N SER A 316 -7.59 8.72 7.84
CA SER A 316 -8.70 7.86 7.43
C SER A 316 -9.08 6.81 8.47
N GLU A 317 -8.89 7.12 9.76
CA GLU A 317 -9.26 6.23 10.88
C GLU A 317 -8.68 4.81 10.75
N THR A 318 -7.36 4.73 10.52
CA THR A 318 -6.55 3.51 10.33
C THR A 318 -6.83 2.72 9.04
N LYS A 319 -7.64 3.25 8.13
CA LYS A 319 -7.97 2.59 6.84
C LYS A 319 -6.92 2.84 5.76
N ASN A 320 -6.03 3.82 5.93
CA ASN A 320 -5.01 4.21 4.96
C ASN A 320 -5.58 4.47 3.56
N LEU A 321 -6.68 5.24 3.48
CA LEU A 321 -7.35 5.60 2.24
C LEU A 321 -6.59 6.74 1.54
N LEU A 322 -6.28 6.56 0.25
CA LEU A 322 -5.44 7.43 -0.58
C LEU A 322 -3.96 7.42 -0.19
N PHE A 323 -3.67 7.77 1.07
CA PHE A 323 -2.34 7.85 1.65
C PHE A 323 -2.28 7.05 2.95
N ASN A 324 -1.08 6.70 3.41
CA ASN A 324 -0.96 6.13 4.76
C ASN A 324 -1.31 7.20 5.83
N ASP A 325 -2.03 6.81 6.88
CA ASP A 325 -2.45 7.73 7.96
C ASP A 325 -1.27 8.26 8.80
N ASN A 326 -0.13 7.58 8.71
CA ASN A 326 1.11 7.98 9.35
C ASN A 326 2.00 8.88 8.47
N THR A 327 1.49 9.32 7.31
CA THR A 327 2.14 10.34 6.49
C THR A 327 2.19 11.65 7.27
N GLU A 328 3.39 12.23 7.36
CA GLU A 328 3.62 13.58 7.88
C GLU A 328 3.40 14.62 6.77
N CYS A 329 4.00 14.37 5.60
CA CYS A 329 3.88 15.21 4.41
C CYS A 329 4.18 14.41 3.13
N LEU A 330 3.89 15.02 1.98
CA LEU A 330 4.43 14.62 0.69
C LEU A 330 5.75 15.36 0.45
N ALA A 331 6.84 14.61 0.32
CA ALA A 331 8.20 15.11 0.22
C ALA A 331 8.80 14.98 -1.19
N ASN A 332 9.73 15.89 -1.47
CA ASN A 332 10.51 15.95 -2.71
C ASN A 332 11.42 14.74 -2.86
N LEU A 333 11.58 14.25 -4.09
CA LEU A 333 12.29 13.01 -4.38
C LEU A 333 13.83 13.12 -4.37
N GLN A 334 14.38 14.32 -4.13
CA GLN A 334 15.83 14.57 -4.10
C GLN A 334 16.54 14.04 -5.38
N GLY A 335 15.96 14.31 -6.55
CA GLY A 335 16.49 13.86 -7.85
C GLY A 335 16.20 12.39 -8.22
N LYS A 336 15.50 11.63 -7.36
CA LYS A 336 15.10 10.24 -7.64
C LYS A 336 13.82 10.15 -8.48
N THR A 337 13.82 10.75 -9.67
CA THR A 337 12.63 10.93 -10.54
C THR A 337 12.30 9.72 -11.42
N THR A 338 12.98 8.59 -11.25
CA THR A 338 12.71 7.33 -11.97
C THR A 338 12.46 6.22 -10.96
N TYR A 339 11.66 5.22 -11.32
CA TYR A 339 11.35 4.11 -10.42
C TYR A 339 12.64 3.38 -9.95
N GLU A 340 13.64 3.26 -10.81
CA GLU A 340 14.93 2.62 -10.48
C GLU A 340 15.72 3.40 -9.44
N LYS A 341 15.86 4.72 -9.62
CA LYS A 341 16.53 5.59 -8.65
C LYS A 341 15.75 5.71 -7.35
N TYR A 342 14.43 5.71 -7.42
CA TYR A 342 13.55 5.85 -6.26
C TYR A 342 13.54 4.60 -5.38
N LEU A 343 13.29 3.44 -5.99
CA LEU A 343 13.22 2.16 -5.30
C LEU A 343 14.61 1.62 -4.91
N GLY A 344 15.64 1.98 -5.68
CA GLY A 344 17.00 1.46 -5.51
C GLY A 344 17.24 0.14 -6.25
N ALA A 345 18.50 -0.07 -6.66
CA ALA A 345 18.89 -1.20 -7.51
C ALA A 345 18.64 -2.57 -6.85
N GLU A 346 18.90 -2.68 -5.54
CA GLU A 346 18.70 -3.92 -4.78
C GLU A 346 17.23 -4.34 -4.76
N TYR A 347 16.33 -3.40 -4.45
CA TYR A 347 14.89 -3.64 -4.43
C TYR A 347 14.37 -4.01 -5.83
N VAL A 348 14.78 -3.27 -6.86
CA VAL A 348 14.40 -3.53 -8.26
C VAL A 348 14.84 -4.91 -8.71
N THR A 349 16.05 -5.33 -8.34
CA THR A 349 16.58 -6.66 -8.66
C THR A 349 15.79 -7.75 -7.94
N ALA A 350 15.55 -7.58 -6.63
CA ALA A 350 14.80 -8.54 -5.83
C ALA A 350 13.37 -8.73 -6.35
N VAL A 351 12.65 -7.64 -6.64
CA VAL A 351 11.31 -7.71 -7.23
C VAL A 351 11.36 -8.31 -8.63
N GLY A 352 12.34 -7.94 -9.45
CA GLY A 352 12.53 -8.53 -10.77
C GLY A 352 12.70 -10.05 -10.76
N ASN A 353 13.51 -10.57 -9.83
CA ASN A 353 13.71 -12.01 -9.65
C ASN A 353 12.42 -12.70 -9.19
N LEU A 354 11.72 -12.14 -8.20
CA LEU A 354 10.45 -12.71 -7.71
C LEU A 354 9.37 -12.75 -8.81
N ARG A 355 9.37 -11.78 -9.73
CA ARG A 355 8.41 -11.72 -10.84
C ARG A 355 8.65 -12.77 -11.93
N GLN A 356 9.79 -13.46 -11.93
CA GLN A 356 9.97 -14.65 -12.78
C GLN A 356 9.02 -15.78 -12.39
N CYS A 357 8.55 -15.81 -11.14
CA CYS A 357 7.58 -16.79 -10.65
C CYS A 357 6.13 -16.50 -11.06
N SER A 358 5.80 -15.25 -11.39
CA SER A 358 4.49 -14.88 -11.95
C SER A 358 4.58 -13.52 -12.64
N THR A 359 4.40 -13.52 -13.96
CA THR A 359 4.23 -12.30 -14.73
C THR A 359 2.78 -11.80 -14.59
N SER A 360 2.63 -10.49 -14.40
CA SER A 360 1.31 -9.87 -14.45
C SER A 360 0.96 -9.62 -15.92
N PRO A 361 -0.29 -9.89 -16.37
CA PRO A 361 -0.73 -9.52 -17.71
C PRO A 361 -0.50 -8.04 -18.04
N LEU A 362 -0.55 -7.16 -17.03
CA LEU A 362 -0.22 -5.74 -17.18
C LEU A 362 1.25 -5.51 -17.56
N LEU A 363 2.19 -6.25 -16.96
CA LEU A 363 3.60 -6.11 -17.28
C LEU A 363 3.91 -6.57 -18.71
N GLU A 364 3.23 -7.63 -19.16
CA GLU A 364 3.32 -8.11 -20.54
C GLU A 364 2.76 -7.07 -21.53
N ALA A 365 1.58 -6.52 -21.23
CA ALA A 365 0.97 -5.45 -22.02
C ALA A 365 1.86 -4.20 -22.07
N CYS A 366 2.40 -3.76 -20.93
CA CYS A 366 3.30 -2.62 -20.87
C CYS A 366 4.63 -2.87 -21.59
N ALA A 367 5.17 -4.10 -21.54
CA ALA A 367 6.35 -4.47 -22.31
C ALA A 367 6.08 -4.45 -23.82
N PHE A 368 4.89 -4.89 -24.25
CA PHE A 368 4.45 -4.83 -25.65
C PHE A 368 4.30 -3.39 -26.14
N LEU A 369 3.60 -2.53 -25.39
CA LEU A 369 3.35 -1.13 -25.75
C LEU A 369 4.61 -0.24 -25.79
N ARG A 370 5.74 -0.75 -25.31
CA ARG A 370 7.03 -0.05 -25.28
C ARG A 370 8.03 -0.56 -26.32
N ARG A 371 7.71 -1.63 -27.04
CA ARG A 371 8.44 -2.03 -28.26
C ARG A 371 7.94 -1.17 -29.40
#